data_AF-A0A6J8E6T4-F1
#
_entry.id   AF-A0A6J8E6T4-F1
#
_cell.length_a   1.000
_cell.length_b   1.000
_cell.length_c   1.000
_cell.angle_alpha   90.00
_cell.angle_beta   90.00
_cell.angle_gamma   90.00
#
_symmetry.space_group_name_H-M   'P 1'
#
loop_
_entity.id
_entity.type
_entity.pdbx_description
1 polymer ?
#
loop_
_entity_poly.entity_id
_entity_poly.type
_entity_poly.pdbx_seq_one_letter_code
_entity_poly.pdbx_strand_id
1 'polypeptide(L)'
;MQIVKSDLQLLARNIEPYSNELTSLQELKTDFMSGTVRYDTICKEYLDFLSRTNTAEGVDEVHKLSGEMQDFTHFVETESRQMNTFLNELRAIERENSLASRSSRRSHSSRKTHSSSSSSVLARARAEAAKVKVQFAEKETLLLKEKALLEEKKSIEAAKVERKKAVEACTIPFGRFLETLASGILANFTSSTEMDSRK
;
A
#
# COMPACT_ATOMS: atom_id res chain seq x y z
N MET A 1 -31.35 -29.84 -7.57
CA MET A 1 -30.33 -29.90 -6.50
C MET A 1 -28.93 -29.45 -6.94
N GLN A 2 -28.54 -29.60 -8.21
CA GLN A 2 -27.21 -29.16 -8.69
C GLN A 2 -26.97 -27.64 -8.65
N ILE A 3 -27.98 -26.82 -8.95
CA ILE A 3 -27.87 -25.34 -8.99
C ILE A 3 -27.41 -24.75 -7.64
N VAL A 4 -27.97 -25.26 -6.54
CA VAL A 4 -27.63 -24.81 -5.17
C VAL A 4 -26.20 -25.17 -4.77
N LYS A 5 -25.65 -26.26 -5.34
CA LYS A 5 -24.27 -26.68 -5.08
C LYS A 5 -23.26 -25.78 -5.80
N SER A 6 -23.58 -25.35 -7.02
CA SER A 6 -22.78 -24.41 -7.80
C SER A 6 -22.70 -23.04 -7.13
N ASP A 7 -23.83 -22.53 -6.65
CA ASP A 7 -23.91 -21.22 -5.99
C ASP A 7 -23.15 -21.21 -4.65
N LEU A 8 -23.22 -22.30 -3.89
CA LEU A 8 -22.43 -22.46 -2.65
C LEU A 8 -20.92 -22.57 -2.92
N GLN A 9 -20.52 -23.22 -4.01
CA GLN A 9 -19.11 -23.30 -4.41
C GLN A 9 -18.57 -21.94 -4.85
N LEU A 10 -19.38 -21.13 -5.56
CA LEU A 10 -19.03 -19.77 -5.94
C LEU A 10 -18.92 -18.84 -4.72
N LEU A 11 -19.83 -19.00 -3.75
CA LEU A 11 -19.79 -18.25 -2.50
C LEU A 11 -18.56 -18.61 -1.66
N ALA A 12 -18.23 -19.90 -1.55
CA ALA A 12 -17.04 -20.37 -0.83
C ALA A 12 -15.76 -19.82 -1.47
N ARG A 13 -15.66 -19.86 -2.81
CA ARG A 13 -14.52 -19.33 -3.57
C ARG A 13 -14.33 -17.81 -3.39
N ASN A 14 -15.41 -17.08 -3.16
CA ASN A 14 -15.38 -15.64 -2.92
C ASN A 14 -15.06 -15.29 -1.45
N ILE A 15 -15.24 -16.21 -0.50
CA ILE A 15 -14.96 -15.99 0.94
C ILE A 15 -13.53 -16.44 1.31
N GLU A 16 -13.03 -17.50 0.67
CA GLU A 16 -11.69 -18.07 0.86
C GLU A 16 -10.53 -17.04 0.83
N PRO A 17 -10.45 -16.10 -0.13
CA PRO A 17 -9.37 -15.11 -0.16
C PRO A 17 -9.36 -14.19 1.08
N TYR A 18 -10.54 -13.79 1.58
CA TYR A 18 -10.64 -12.93 2.77
C TYR A 18 -10.25 -13.67 4.06
N SER A 19 -10.54 -14.97 4.14
CA SER A 19 -10.15 -15.79 5.29
C SER A 19 -8.64 -16.03 5.33
N ASN A 20 -8.02 -16.24 4.16
CA ASN A 20 -6.59 -16.39 4.03
C ASN A 20 -5.86 -15.08 4.35
N GLU A 21 -6.38 -13.95 3.87
CA GLU A 21 -5.83 -12.63 4.16
C GLU A 21 -5.89 -12.28 5.66
N LEU A 22 -7.00 -12.59 6.33
CA LEU A 22 -7.12 -12.41 7.78
C LEU A 22 -6.10 -13.27 8.56
N THR A 23 -5.92 -14.52 8.15
CA THR A 23 -4.97 -15.45 8.80
C THR A 23 -3.53 -14.97 8.62
N SER A 24 -3.13 -14.63 7.39
CA SER A 24 -1.80 -14.08 7.09
C SER A 24 -1.52 -12.80 7.88
N LEU A 25 -2.51 -11.94 8.07
CA LEU A 25 -2.33 -10.70 8.80
C LEU A 25 -2.25 -10.93 10.33
N GLN A 26 -2.88 -11.98 10.85
CA GLN A 26 -2.72 -12.41 12.24
C GLN A 26 -1.34 -13.03 12.49
N GLU A 27 -0.83 -13.82 11.55
CA GLU A 27 0.54 -14.36 11.59
C GLU A 27 1.56 -13.23 11.55
N LEU A 28 1.42 -12.30 10.60
CA LEU A 28 2.28 -11.11 10.50
C LEU A 28 2.29 -10.30 11.79
N LYS A 29 1.11 -10.11 12.42
CA LYS A 29 1.02 -9.45 13.72
C LYS A 29 1.80 -10.19 14.80
N THR A 30 1.70 -11.51 14.83
CA THR A 30 2.38 -12.34 15.84
C THR A 30 3.88 -12.27 15.66
N ASP A 31 4.35 -12.35 14.42
CA ASP A 31 5.76 -12.24 14.06
C ASP A 31 6.31 -10.86 14.42
N PHE A 32 5.60 -9.79 14.06
CA PHE A 32 5.95 -8.41 14.41
C PHE A 32 6.12 -8.25 15.92
N MET A 33 5.13 -8.68 16.72
CA MET A 33 5.20 -8.59 18.18
C MET A 33 6.36 -9.41 18.75
N SER A 34 6.62 -10.60 18.20
CA SER A 34 7.76 -11.43 18.62
C SER A 34 9.12 -10.79 18.30
N GLY A 35 9.20 -10.05 17.19
CA GLY A 35 10.38 -9.29 16.80
C GLY A 35 10.62 -8.10 17.73
N THR A 36 9.57 -7.36 18.08
CA THR A 36 9.63 -6.28 19.06
C THR A 36 10.16 -6.75 20.41
N VAL A 37 9.65 -7.86 20.95
CA VAL A 37 10.10 -8.40 22.24
C VAL A 37 11.58 -8.80 22.19
N ARG A 38 12.02 -9.39 21.08
CA ARG A 38 13.44 -9.75 20.89
C ARG A 38 14.33 -8.52 20.85
N TYR A 39 13.94 -7.50 20.09
CA TYR A 39 14.66 -6.23 20.03
C TYR A 39 14.78 -5.58 21.42
N ASP A 40 13.66 -5.44 22.13
CA ASP A 40 13.62 -4.87 23.48
C ASP A 40 14.51 -5.64 24.47
N THR A 41 14.54 -6.97 24.37
CA THR A 41 15.42 -7.82 25.18
C THR A 41 16.90 -7.52 24.90
N ILE A 42 17.31 -7.49 23.63
CA ILE A 42 18.70 -7.22 23.23
C ILE A 42 19.14 -5.83 23.68
N CYS A 43 18.29 -4.82 23.49
CA CYS A 43 18.60 -3.46 23.89
C CYS A 43 18.76 -3.35 25.42
N LYS A 44 17.89 -4.01 26.20
CA LYS A 44 18.01 -4.04 27.67
C LYS A 44 19.28 -4.74 28.13
N GLU A 45 19.64 -5.87 27.53
CA GLU A 45 20.89 -6.59 27.84
C GLU A 45 22.12 -5.73 27.53
N TYR A 46 22.10 -5.01 26.40
CA TYR A 46 23.19 -4.11 26.04
C TYR A 46 23.28 -2.88 26.95
N LEU A 47 22.14 -2.29 27.33
CA LEU A 47 22.11 -1.20 28.30
C LEU A 47 22.62 -1.63 29.69
N ASP A 48 22.25 -2.83 30.15
CA ASP A 48 22.76 -3.40 31.40
C ASP A 48 24.28 -3.65 31.31
N PHE A 49 24.78 -4.14 30.17
CA PHE A 49 26.21 -4.28 29.92
C PHE A 49 26.95 -2.92 29.99
N LEU A 50 26.44 -1.89 29.30
CA LEU A 50 27.04 -0.55 29.32
C LEU A 50 27.01 0.07 30.72
N SER A 51 25.91 -0.14 31.46
CA SER A 51 25.77 0.35 32.83
C SER A 51 26.78 -0.30 33.78
N ARG A 52 27.12 -1.58 33.57
CA ARG A 52 28.11 -2.31 34.38
C ARG A 52 29.54 -1.94 34.07
N THR A 53 29.86 -1.67 32.80
CA THR A 53 31.22 -1.31 32.38
C THR A 53 31.57 0.13 32.74
N ASN A 54 30.57 1.01 32.89
CA ASN A 54 30.67 2.37 33.42
C ASN A 54 31.83 3.19 32.80
N THR A 55 32.01 3.06 31.49
CA THR A 55 32.94 3.86 30.71
C THR A 55 32.30 5.20 30.35
N ALA A 56 33.11 6.25 30.14
CA ALA A 56 32.59 7.55 29.69
C ALA A 56 31.81 7.43 28.37
N GLU A 57 32.32 6.63 27.44
CA GLU A 57 31.65 6.30 26.17
C GLU A 57 30.33 5.54 26.39
N GLY A 58 30.27 4.67 27.40
CA GLY A 58 29.06 3.90 27.74
C GLY A 58 27.92 4.75 28.29
N VAL A 59 28.22 5.83 29.01
CA VAL A 59 27.18 6.74 29.55
C VAL A 59 26.47 7.51 28.43
N ASP A 60 27.23 7.97 27.43
CA ASP A 60 26.68 8.67 26.26
C ASP A 60 25.87 7.70 25.38
N GLU A 61 26.38 6.49 25.16
CA GLU A 61 25.71 5.44 24.39
C GLU A 61 24.39 4.99 25.06
N VAL A 62 24.35 4.93 26.40
CA VAL A 62 23.12 4.65 27.17
C VAL A 62 22.05 5.72 26.93
N HIS A 63 22.43 7.01 26.98
CA HIS A 63 21.47 8.10 26.72
C HIS A 63 20.91 8.04 25.31
N LYS A 64 21.79 7.83 24.32
CA LYS A 64 21.41 7.72 22.91
C LYS A 64 20.47 6.55 22.68
N LEU A 65 20.86 5.35 23.12
CA LEU A 65 20.06 4.14 22.91
C LEU A 65 18.74 4.18 23.67
N SER A 66 18.69 4.77 24.87
CA SER A 66 17.44 4.97 25.60
C SER A 66 16.46 5.86 24.84
N GLY A 67 16.95 6.89 24.14
CA GLY A 67 16.13 7.73 23.26
C GLY A 67 15.61 6.94 22.05
N GLU A 68 16.48 6.21 21.36
CA GLU A 68 16.10 5.38 20.21
C GLU A 68 15.05 4.30 20.59
N MET A 69 15.19 3.70 21.77
CA MET A 69 14.20 2.75 22.30
C MET A 69 12.83 3.40 22.55
N GLN A 70 12.80 4.65 23.00
CA GLN A 70 11.55 5.37 23.22
C GLN A 70 10.84 5.66 21.89
N ASP A 71 11.59 6.11 20.88
CA ASP A 71 11.06 6.34 19.53
C ASP A 71 10.55 5.03 18.90
N PHE A 72 11.31 3.94 19.06
CA PHE A 72 10.91 2.63 18.60
C PHE A 72 9.64 2.14 19.30
N THR A 73 9.50 2.38 20.61
CA THR A 73 8.29 2.02 21.36
C THR A 73 7.07 2.76 20.82
N HIS A 74 7.18 4.06 20.58
CA HIS A 74 6.11 4.86 19.99
C HIS A 74 5.73 4.39 18.58
N PHE A 75 6.73 4.04 17.77
CA PHE A 75 6.51 3.45 16.45
C PHE A 75 5.72 2.13 16.53
N VAL A 76 6.15 1.19 17.39
CA VAL A 76 5.47 -0.10 17.59
C VAL A 76 4.03 0.08 18.06
N GLU A 77 3.78 1.00 19.00
CA GLU A 77 2.42 1.29 19.46
C GLU A 77 1.52 1.81 18.34
N THR A 78 2.08 2.67 17.48
CA THR A 78 1.37 3.24 16.33
C THR A 78 1.02 2.16 15.31
N GLU A 79 1.99 1.35 14.89
CA GLU A 79 1.80 0.27 13.92
C GLU A 79 0.87 -0.82 14.46
N SER A 80 1.02 -1.19 15.73
CA SER A 80 0.14 -2.15 16.39
C SER A 80 -1.31 -1.65 16.42
N ARG A 81 -1.52 -0.35 16.67
CA ARG A 81 -2.87 0.25 16.62
C ARG A 81 -3.46 0.18 15.22
N GLN A 82 -2.70 0.55 14.19
CA GLN A 82 -3.16 0.49 12.80
C GLN A 82 -3.52 -0.94 12.38
N MET A 83 -2.65 -1.90 12.68
CA MET A 83 -2.87 -3.32 12.36
C MET A 83 -4.09 -3.89 13.09
N ASN A 84 -4.35 -3.47 14.33
CA ASN A 84 -5.57 -3.85 15.06
C ASN A 84 -6.83 -3.25 14.42
N THR A 85 -6.79 -2.00 13.98
CA THR A 85 -7.91 -1.36 13.28
C THR A 85 -8.25 -2.14 12.01
N PHE A 86 -7.25 -2.46 11.19
CA PHE A 86 -7.44 -3.21 9.95
C PHE A 86 -8.00 -4.62 10.20
N LEU A 87 -7.48 -5.35 11.20
CA LEU A 87 -8.03 -6.65 11.61
C LEU A 87 -9.49 -6.56 12.06
N ASN A 88 -9.86 -5.49 12.77
CA ASN A 88 -11.22 -5.29 13.23
C ASN A 88 -12.18 -4.96 12.07
N GLU A 89 -11.74 -4.18 11.09
CA GLU A 89 -12.48 -3.91 9.86
C GLU A 89 -12.74 -5.19 9.06
N LEU A 90 -11.71 -6.01 8.83
CA LEU A 90 -11.85 -7.31 8.16
C LEU A 90 -12.84 -8.24 8.88
N ARG A 91 -12.75 -8.32 10.21
CA ARG A 91 -13.71 -9.10 11.02
C ARG A 91 -15.13 -8.54 10.96
N ALA A 92 -15.32 -7.23 10.82
CA ALA A 92 -16.64 -6.63 10.69
C ALA A 92 -17.28 -7.04 9.35
N ILE A 93 -16.50 -7.00 8.26
CA ILE A 93 -16.93 -7.43 6.92
C ILE A 93 -17.31 -8.92 6.93
N GLU A 94 -16.50 -9.78 7.55
CA GLU A 94 -16.80 -11.21 7.68
C GLU A 94 -18.13 -11.46 8.43
N ARG A 95 -18.36 -10.74 9.53
CA ARG A 95 -19.61 -10.83 10.29
C ARG A 95 -20.81 -10.37 9.47
N GLU A 96 -20.71 -9.26 8.76
CA GLU A 96 -21.80 -8.75 7.92
C GLU A 96 -22.17 -9.76 6.82
N ASN A 97 -21.18 -10.33 6.13
CA ASN A 97 -21.39 -11.38 5.12
C ASN A 97 -22.03 -12.65 5.70
N SER A 98 -21.64 -13.04 6.92
CA SER A 98 -22.23 -14.18 7.62
C SER A 98 -23.71 -13.96 7.99
N LEU A 99 -24.07 -12.72 8.36
CA LEU A 99 -25.44 -12.33 8.74
C LEU A 99 -26.34 -12.17 7.51
N ALA A 100 -25.83 -11.60 6.42
CA ALA A 100 -26.53 -11.53 5.13
C ALA A 100 -26.88 -12.93 4.61
N SER A 101 -25.96 -13.89 4.78
CA SER A 101 -26.17 -15.29 4.39
C SER A 101 -27.18 -16.04 5.30
N ARG A 102 -27.33 -15.66 6.58
CA ARG A 102 -28.33 -16.24 7.50
C ARG A 102 -29.73 -15.62 7.34
N SER A 103 -29.83 -14.38 6.87
CA SER A 103 -31.10 -13.66 6.66
C SER A 103 -31.98 -14.28 5.56
N SER A 104 -31.39 -14.94 4.57
CA SER A 104 -32.13 -15.54 3.44
C SER A 104 -32.93 -16.80 3.79
N ARG A 105 -32.68 -17.44 4.95
CA ARG A 105 -33.34 -18.70 5.35
C ARG A 105 -34.59 -18.55 6.23
N ARG A 106 -34.95 -17.33 6.67
CA ARG A 106 -36.05 -17.14 7.64
C ARG A 106 -37.37 -16.62 7.05
N SER A 107 -37.47 -16.54 5.72
CA SER A 107 -38.65 -15.99 5.02
C SER A 107 -39.51 -17.05 4.31
N HIS A 108 -39.73 -18.21 4.96
CA HIS A 108 -40.68 -19.23 4.47
C HIS A 108 -41.57 -19.75 5.60
N SER A 109 -42.37 -18.84 6.17
CA SER A 109 -43.64 -19.18 6.82
C SER A 109 -44.46 -17.91 7.01
N SER A 110 -44.90 -17.29 5.91
CA SER A 110 -46.01 -16.34 5.96
C SER A 110 -47.26 -17.04 5.47
N ARG A 111 -48.09 -17.44 6.43
CA ARG A 111 -49.51 -17.70 6.22
C ARG A 111 -50.09 -16.57 5.38
N LYS A 112 -50.84 -16.93 4.32
CA LYS A 112 -51.66 -16.00 3.56
C LYS A 112 -52.70 -15.38 4.50
N THR A 113 -52.49 -14.13 4.88
CA THR A 113 -53.54 -13.24 5.36
C THR A 113 -53.76 -12.17 4.32
N HIS A 114 -54.92 -12.21 3.68
CA HIS A 114 -55.41 -11.15 2.81
C HIS A 114 -55.43 -9.84 3.59
N SER A 115 -54.57 -8.90 3.22
CA SER A 115 -54.55 -7.55 3.74
C SER A 115 -54.29 -6.59 2.58
N SER A 116 -55.35 -5.88 2.20
CA SER A 116 -55.37 -4.87 1.15
C SER A 116 -54.56 -3.61 1.47
N SER A 117 -53.89 -3.53 2.64
CA SER A 117 -53.09 -2.38 3.06
C SER A 117 -51.58 -2.48 2.72
N SER A 118 -51.13 -3.56 2.09
CA SER A 118 -49.70 -3.78 1.77
C SER A 118 -49.22 -3.11 0.47
N SER A 119 -50.13 -2.70 -0.43
CA SER A 119 -49.76 -2.22 -1.77
C SER A 119 -49.07 -0.85 -1.75
N SER A 120 -49.59 0.10 -0.96
CA SER A 120 -49.06 1.46 -0.88
C SER A 120 -47.69 1.52 -0.20
N VAL A 121 -47.44 0.67 0.79
CA VAL A 121 -46.14 0.55 1.47
C VAL A 121 -45.09 -0.05 0.54
N LEU A 122 -45.45 -1.11 -0.21
CA LEU A 122 -44.57 -1.70 -1.23
C LEU A 122 -44.27 -0.72 -2.38
N ALA A 123 -45.27 0.06 -2.81
CA ALA A 123 -45.09 1.07 -3.85
C ALA A 123 -44.13 2.19 -3.41
N ARG A 124 -44.27 2.68 -2.16
CA ARG A 124 -43.35 3.67 -1.58
C ARG A 124 -41.93 3.13 -1.43
N ALA A 125 -41.78 1.91 -0.92
CA ALA A 125 -40.48 1.26 -0.78
C ALA A 125 -39.78 1.06 -2.14
N ARG A 126 -40.53 0.71 -3.19
CA ARG A 126 -40.00 0.58 -4.56
C ARG A 126 -39.60 1.94 -5.15
N ALA A 127 -40.37 2.99 -4.91
CA ALA A 127 -40.06 4.34 -5.36
C ALA A 127 -38.80 4.89 -4.68
N GLU A 128 -38.64 4.67 -3.37
CA GLU A 128 -37.42 5.07 -2.65
C GLU A 128 -36.20 4.26 -3.09
N ALA A 129 -36.32 2.96 -3.28
CA ALA A 129 -35.23 2.12 -3.78
C ALA A 129 -34.79 2.53 -5.21
N ALA A 130 -35.74 2.91 -6.07
CA ALA A 130 -35.42 3.44 -7.40
C ALA A 130 -34.67 4.77 -7.31
N LYS A 131 -35.07 5.66 -6.39
CA LYS A 131 -34.40 6.95 -6.17
C LYS A 131 -32.96 6.77 -5.68
N VAL A 132 -32.71 5.83 -4.77
CA VAL A 132 -31.37 5.51 -4.29
C VAL A 132 -30.50 4.93 -5.40
N LYS A 133 -31.05 4.06 -6.26
CA LYS A 133 -30.33 3.52 -7.43
C LYS A 133 -29.90 4.61 -8.40
N VAL A 134 -30.78 5.58 -8.69
CA VAL A 134 -30.45 6.71 -9.58
C VAL A 134 -29.34 7.56 -8.97
N GLN A 135 -29.43 7.90 -7.68
CA GLN A 135 -28.39 8.67 -6.99
C GLN A 135 -27.03 7.96 -6.95
N PHE A 136 -27.03 6.63 -6.82
CA PHE A 136 -25.79 5.85 -6.86
C PHE A 136 -25.17 5.83 -8.25
N ALA A 137 -25.98 5.62 -9.29
CA ALA A 137 -25.51 5.68 -10.68
C ALA A 137 -24.95 7.07 -11.03
N GLU A 138 -25.58 8.15 -10.59
CA GLU A 138 -25.08 9.52 -10.77
C GLU A 138 -23.71 9.72 -10.09
N LYS A 139 -23.57 9.30 -8.83
CA LYS A 139 -22.28 9.38 -8.11
C LYS A 139 -21.18 8.55 -8.77
N GLU A 140 -21.51 7.37 -9.27
CA GLU A 140 -20.57 6.51 -9.99
C GLU A 140 -20.08 7.17 -11.29
N THR A 141 -20.97 7.82 -12.04
CA THR A 141 -20.57 8.57 -13.24
C THR A 141 -19.68 9.77 -12.93
N LEU A 142 -19.88 10.43 -11.78
CA LEU A 142 -19.03 11.55 -11.35
C LEU A 142 -17.63 11.06 -10.96
N LEU A 143 -17.52 9.96 -10.22
CA LEU A 143 -16.23 9.38 -9.85
C LEU A 143 -15.45 8.90 -11.07
N LEU A 144 -16.12 8.33 -12.08
CA LEU A 144 -15.47 7.93 -13.33
C LEU A 144 -14.94 9.14 -14.10
N LYS A 145 -15.70 10.24 -14.17
CA LYS A 145 -15.23 11.48 -14.80
C LYS A 145 -14.02 12.08 -14.07
N GLU A 146 -14.03 12.06 -12.73
CA GLU A 146 -12.91 12.56 -11.93
C GLU A 146 -11.64 11.73 -12.13
N LYS A 147 -11.76 10.39 -12.16
CA LYS A 147 -10.64 9.49 -12.45
C LYS A 147 -10.04 9.75 -13.83
N ALA A 148 -10.87 9.94 -14.85
CA ALA A 148 -10.40 10.25 -16.22
C ALA A 148 -9.61 11.58 -16.27
N LEU A 149 -10.08 12.62 -15.56
CA LEU A 149 -9.37 13.90 -15.49
C LEU A 149 -8.03 13.80 -14.75
N LEU A 150 -7.95 12.97 -13.71
CA LEU A 150 -6.69 12.74 -12.98
C LEU A 150 -5.68 11.98 -13.84
N GLU A 151 -6.11 11.01 -14.63
CA GLU A 151 -5.25 10.27 -15.55
C GLU A 151 -4.70 11.17 -16.66
N GLU A 152 -5.53 12.05 -17.22
CA GLU A 152 -5.11 13.05 -18.22
C GLU A 152 -4.07 14.03 -17.64
N LYS A 153 -4.28 14.52 -16.40
CA LYS A 153 -3.28 15.39 -15.75
C LYS A 153 -1.94 14.68 -15.54
N LYS A 154 -1.97 13.41 -15.10
CA LYS A 154 -0.78 12.60 -14.92
C LYS A 154 -0.04 12.36 -16.23
N SER A 155 -0.74 12.12 -17.33
CA SER A 155 -0.11 11.92 -18.65
C SER A 155 0.54 13.20 -19.18
N ILE A 156 -0.10 14.36 -18.97
CA ILE A 156 0.48 15.68 -19.34
C ILE A 156 1.73 15.97 -18.50
N GLU A 157 1.71 15.68 -17.20
CA GLU A 157 2.87 15.86 -16.33
C GLU A 157 4.02 14.91 -16.70
N ALA A 158 3.73 13.65 -16.97
CA ALA A 158 4.72 12.67 -17.43
C ALA A 158 5.37 13.13 -18.75
N ALA A 159 4.58 13.56 -19.73
CA ALA A 159 5.09 14.07 -21.00
C ALA A 159 5.94 15.35 -20.84
N LYS A 160 5.62 16.23 -19.88
CA LYS A 160 6.44 17.41 -19.54
C LYS A 160 7.78 17.01 -18.91
N VAL A 161 7.79 16.01 -18.03
CA VAL A 161 9.02 15.50 -17.41
C VAL A 161 9.91 14.85 -18.45
N GLU A 162 9.35 14.05 -19.35
CA GLU A 162 10.12 13.44 -20.45
C GLU A 162 10.70 14.49 -21.40
N ARG A 163 9.94 15.54 -21.76
CA ARG A 163 10.48 16.65 -22.54
C ARG A 163 11.64 17.36 -21.86
N LYS A 164 11.58 17.59 -20.55
CA LYS A 164 12.71 18.18 -19.79
C LYS A 164 13.93 17.27 -19.80
N LYS A 165 13.74 15.98 -19.55
CA LYS A 165 14.83 14.98 -19.60
C LYS A 165 15.47 14.90 -20.99
N ALA A 166 14.68 14.98 -22.06
CA ALA A 166 15.19 14.98 -23.43
C ALA A 166 15.97 16.27 -23.78
N VAL A 167 15.54 17.43 -23.27
CA VAL A 167 16.27 18.70 -23.43
C VAL A 167 17.59 18.68 -22.64
N GLU A 168 17.59 18.14 -21.42
CA GLU A 168 18.80 17.96 -20.61
C GLU A 168 19.77 16.96 -21.26
N ALA A 169 19.27 15.87 -21.86
CA ALA A 169 20.08 14.90 -22.60
C ALA A 169 20.66 15.44 -23.93
N CYS A 170 20.02 16.44 -24.54
CA CYS A 170 20.49 17.09 -25.77
C CYS A 170 21.45 18.27 -25.49
N THR A 171 21.60 18.68 -24.23
CA THR A 171 22.56 19.72 -23.84
C THR A 171 23.95 19.09 -23.68
N ILE A 172 24.60 18.84 -24.81
CA ILE A 172 26.02 18.49 -24.84
C ILE A 172 26.80 19.69 -24.27
N PRO A 173 27.60 19.55 -23.20
CA PRO A 173 28.45 20.64 -22.75
C PRO A 173 29.48 20.91 -23.84
N PHE A 174 29.31 22.03 -24.54
CA PHE A 174 30.21 22.56 -25.57
C PHE A 174 31.69 22.58 -25.12
N GLY A 175 31.95 22.55 -23.81
CA GLY A 175 33.29 22.48 -23.23
C GLY A 175 34.06 21.16 -23.48
N ARG A 176 33.40 20.00 -23.61
CA ARG A 176 34.14 18.72 -23.80
C ARG A 176 34.57 18.46 -25.25
N PHE A 177 33.99 19.18 -26.21
CA PHE A 177 34.34 19.03 -27.62
C PHE A 177 35.71 19.66 -27.93
N LEU A 178 36.05 20.77 -27.27
CA LEU A 178 37.34 21.44 -27.45
C LEU A 178 38.50 20.72 -26.76
N GLU A 179 38.28 20.09 -25.60
CA GLU A 179 39.31 19.29 -24.92
C GLU A 179 39.72 18.06 -25.74
N THR A 180 38.75 17.40 -26.39
CA THR A 180 39.02 16.21 -27.20
C THR A 180 39.80 16.54 -28.49
N LEU A 181 39.52 17.70 -29.11
CA LEU A 181 40.26 18.18 -30.28
C LEU A 181 41.70 18.60 -29.92
N ALA A 182 41.91 19.24 -28.77
CA ALA A 182 43.24 19.64 -28.31
C ALA A 182 44.14 18.43 -27.99
N SER A 183 43.60 17.39 -27.35
CA SER A 183 44.36 16.15 -27.07
C SER A 183 44.69 15.35 -28.34
N GLY A 184 43.82 15.35 -29.35
CA GLY A 184 44.07 14.64 -30.62
C GLY A 184 45.15 15.28 -31.50
N ILE A 185 45.27 16.61 -31.47
CA ILE A 185 46.28 17.33 -32.28
C ILE A 185 47.68 17.21 -31.64
N LEU A 186 47.78 17.23 -30.31
CA LEU A 186 49.06 17.06 -29.61
C LEU A 186 49.65 15.65 -29.73
N ALA A 187 48.82 14.61 -29.75
CA ALA A 187 49.29 13.22 -29.86
C ALA A 187 49.91 12.89 -31.24
N ASN A 188 49.49 13.58 -32.31
CA ASN A 188 50.04 13.34 -33.65
C ASN A 188 51.36 14.08 -33.91
N PHE A 189 51.71 15.10 -33.12
CA PHE A 189 52.99 15.80 -33.26
C PHE A 189 54.15 15.13 -32.52
N THR A 190 53.89 14.34 -31.48
CA THR A 190 54.96 13.64 -30.73
C THR A 190 55.33 12.28 -31.32
N SER A 191 54.48 11.68 -32.17
CA SER A 191 54.81 10.40 -32.82
C SER A 191 55.65 10.55 -34.09
N SER A 192 55.80 11.76 -34.64
CA SER A 192 56.49 11.97 -35.93
C SER A 192 57.94 12.43 -35.79
N THR A 193 58.45 12.66 -34.58
CA THR A 193 59.83 13.13 -34.33
C THR A 193 60.78 12.09 -33.75
N GLU A 194 60.32 10.86 -33.46
CA GLU A 194 61.18 9.78 -32.94
C GLU A 194 61.66 8.76 -34.00
N MET A 195 61.35 8.96 -35.28
CA MET A 195 61.68 8.03 -36.37
C MET A 195 62.82 8.50 -37.30
N ASP A 196 63.75 9.35 -36.83
CA ASP A 196 64.88 9.84 -37.65
C ASP A 196 66.25 9.83 -36.93
N SER A 197 66.49 8.91 -35.99
CA SER A 197 67.81 8.76 -35.36
C SER A 197 68.27 7.32 -35.08
N ARG A 198 67.74 6.32 -35.78
CA ARG A 198 68.33 4.96 -35.76
C ARG A 198 68.27 4.27 -37.13
N LYS A 199 69.24 4.63 -37.98
CA LYS A 199 70.08 3.78 -38.86
C LYS A 199 70.35 4.46 -40.20
#